data_AF-A0A0C9S433-F1
#
_entry.id   AF-A0A0C9S433-F1
#
_cell.length_a   1.000
_cell.length_b   1.000
_cell.length_c   1.000
_cell.angle_alpha   90.00
_cell.angle_beta   90.00
_cell.angle_gamma   90.00
#
_symmetry.space_group_name_H-M   'P 1'
#
loop_
_entity.id
_entity.type
_entity.pdbx_description
1 polymer ?
#
loop_
_entity_poly.entity_id
_entity_poly.type
_entity_poly.pdbx_seq_one_letter_code
_entity_poly.pdbx_strand_id
1 'polypeptide(L)'
;MHGSALVLSAFLQPGSAVLEMFPYGINPNNYTPYKTLANLPGMMIAYAAWVNTNKNNTVSHPEYEPQFGGIYHLSQAAQQQLLQSEQVPLHLCCDNPKWLFHIYQDTAVDTSIVPLLVNLS
;
A
#
# COMPACT_ATOMS: atom_id res chain seq x y z
N MET A 1 -5.01 -3.85 -0.86
CA MET A 1 -6.27 -3.07 -0.98
C MET A 1 -6.71 -3.10 -2.45
N HIS A 2 -7.71 -3.91 -2.77
CA HIS A 2 -8.09 -4.30 -4.14
C HIS A 2 -9.02 -3.28 -4.82
N GLY A 3 -9.19 -3.37 -6.15
CA GLY A 3 -10.02 -2.43 -6.92
C GLY A 3 -11.51 -2.35 -6.51
N SER A 4 -12.05 -3.41 -5.88
CA SER A 4 -13.43 -3.41 -5.37
C SER A 4 -13.66 -2.41 -4.22
N ALA A 5 -12.66 -2.21 -3.35
CA ALA A 5 -12.75 -1.21 -2.27
C ALA A 5 -12.74 0.22 -2.83
N LEU A 6 -12.02 0.47 -3.94
CA LEU A 6 -12.06 1.75 -4.63
C LEU A 6 -13.44 2.04 -5.22
N VAL A 7 -14.06 1.03 -5.83
CA VAL A 7 -15.44 1.13 -6.34
C VAL A 7 -16.40 1.41 -5.18
N LEU A 8 -16.28 0.71 -4.06
CA LEU A 8 -17.09 0.97 -2.87
C LEU A 8 -16.92 2.41 -2.38
N SER A 9 -15.68 2.93 -2.34
CA SER A 9 -15.40 4.30 -1.94
C SER A 9 -16.12 5.34 -2.79
N ALA A 10 -16.46 5.04 -4.06
CA ALA A 10 -17.18 5.95 -4.94
C ALA A 10 -18.64 6.16 -4.52
N PHE A 11 -19.20 5.27 -3.69
CA PHE A 11 -20.57 5.35 -3.19
C PHE A 11 -20.67 5.77 -1.72
N LEU A 12 -19.55 6.14 -1.10
CA LEU A 12 -19.55 6.68 0.26
C LEU A 12 -20.36 7.98 0.31
N GLN A 13 -21.12 8.16 1.39
CA GLN A 13 -21.88 9.38 1.61
C GLN A 13 -20.94 10.56 1.90
N PRO A 14 -21.32 11.79 1.56
CA PRO A 14 -20.61 12.99 2.01
C PRO A 14 -20.33 12.98 3.52
N GLY A 15 -19.12 13.37 3.90
CA GLY A 15 -18.65 13.31 5.30
C GLY A 15 -18.07 11.96 5.71
N SER A 16 -18.03 10.97 4.83
CA SER A 16 -17.29 9.72 5.07
C SER A 16 -15.77 9.94 5.04
N ALA A 17 -15.03 9.00 5.62
CA ALA A 17 -13.58 9.01 5.62
C ALA A 17 -13.00 7.75 4.95
N VAL A 18 -11.85 7.91 4.29
CA VAL A 18 -11.02 6.83 3.75
C VAL A 18 -9.61 6.96 4.30
N LEU A 19 -9.17 5.93 5.01
CA LEU A 19 -7.79 5.75 5.42
C LEU A 19 -7.15 4.66 4.54
N GLU A 20 -6.28 5.06 3.63
CA GLU A 20 -5.54 4.12 2.79
C GLU A 20 -4.26 3.68 3.50
N MET A 21 -4.05 2.36 3.63
CA MET A 21 -2.90 1.79 4.33
C MET A 21 -1.92 1.17 3.34
N PHE A 22 -0.63 1.49 3.51
CA PHE A 22 0.44 1.04 2.65
C PHE A 22 1.50 0.24 3.43
N PRO A 23 1.94 -0.92 2.90
CA PRO A 23 3.05 -1.67 3.46
C PRO A 23 4.38 -0.90 3.38
N TYR A 24 5.40 -1.46 4.03
CA TYR A 24 6.73 -0.87 4.07
C TYR A 24 7.33 -0.74 2.67
N GLY A 25 7.96 0.41 2.41
CA GLY A 25 8.60 0.71 1.13
C GLY A 25 7.66 1.11 -0.01
N ILE A 26 6.36 1.24 0.25
CA ILE A 26 5.40 1.78 -0.71
C ILE A 26 5.21 3.28 -0.50
N ASN A 27 5.45 4.07 -1.55
CA ASN A 27 5.19 5.51 -1.53
C ASN A 27 3.74 5.82 -1.94
N PRO A 28 2.90 6.37 -1.05
CA PRO A 28 1.49 6.67 -1.36
C PRO A 28 1.33 7.74 -2.45
N ASN A 29 2.34 8.57 -2.71
CA ASN A 29 2.28 9.56 -3.79
C ASN A 29 2.39 8.94 -5.18
N ASN A 30 2.85 7.70 -5.29
CA ASN A 30 2.96 6.99 -6.56
C ASN A 30 1.66 6.23 -6.92
N TYR A 31 0.77 6.00 -5.94
CA TYR A 31 -0.46 5.22 -6.10
C TYR A 31 -1.61 6.00 -5.46
N THR A 32 -2.24 6.87 -6.23
CA THR A 32 -3.18 7.88 -5.73
C THR A 32 -4.66 7.66 -6.12
N PRO A 33 -5.18 6.45 -6.42
CA PRO A 33 -6.56 6.32 -6.90
C PRO A 33 -7.59 6.78 -5.84
N TYR A 34 -7.42 6.43 -4.56
CA TYR A 34 -8.32 6.87 -3.50
C TYR A 34 -8.17 8.36 -3.21
N LYS A 35 -6.93 8.88 -3.17
CA LYS A 35 -6.68 10.33 -3.04
C LYS A 35 -7.36 11.11 -4.17
N THR A 36 -7.26 10.63 -5.40
CA THR A 36 -7.90 11.26 -6.56
C THR A 36 -9.42 11.23 -6.40
N LEU A 37 -9.99 10.06 -6.10
CA LEU A 37 -11.43 9.89 -5.87
C LEU A 37 -11.95 10.84 -4.79
N ALA A 38 -11.31 10.89 -3.62
CA ALA A 38 -11.74 11.76 -2.51
C ALA A 38 -11.72 13.25 -2.86
N ASN A 39 -10.83 13.68 -3.76
CA ASN A 39 -10.69 15.07 -4.21
C ASN A 39 -11.59 15.42 -5.41
N LEU A 40 -12.37 14.49 -5.97
CA LEU A 40 -13.32 14.83 -7.02
C LEU A 40 -14.41 15.78 -6.48
N PRO A 41 -14.86 16.76 -7.28
CA PRO A 41 -15.90 17.69 -6.87
C PRO A 41 -17.18 16.97 -6.41
N GLY A 42 -17.69 17.35 -5.23
CA GLY A 42 -18.92 16.80 -4.67
C GLY A 42 -18.77 15.50 -3.89
N MET A 43 -17.59 14.86 -3.90
CA MET A 43 -17.38 13.63 -3.12
C MET A 43 -17.40 13.87 -1.62
N MET A 44 -16.77 14.96 -1.16
CA MET A 44 -16.70 15.34 0.26
C MET A 44 -16.26 14.17 1.16
N ILE A 45 -15.25 13.42 0.72
CA ILE A 45 -14.65 12.31 1.47
C ILE A 45 -13.36 12.82 2.12
N ALA A 46 -13.24 12.67 3.43
CA ALA A 46 -11.99 12.90 4.13
C ALA A 46 -11.00 11.79 3.78
N TYR A 47 -9.77 12.14 3.41
CA TYR A 47 -8.76 11.17 2.99
C TYR A 47 -7.47 11.33 3.79
N ALA A 48 -6.93 10.21 4.25
CA ALA A 48 -5.56 10.12 4.73
C ALA A 48 -4.88 8.85 4.23
N ALA A 49 -3.55 8.89 4.18
CA ALA A 49 -2.71 7.72 3.89
C ALA A 49 -1.86 7.41 5.11
N TRP A 50 -1.91 6.16 5.57
CA TRP A 50 -0.97 5.61 6.52
C TRP A 50 0.04 4.72 5.80
N VAL A 51 1.31 4.82 6.18
CA VAL A 51 2.38 4.01 5.61
C VAL A 51 3.13 3.36 6.76
N ASN A 52 3.37 2.06 6.66
CA ASN A 52 4.29 1.42 7.58
C ASN A 52 5.72 1.94 7.34
N THR A 53 6.27 2.68 8.30
CA THR A 53 7.66 3.16 8.28
C THR A 53 8.61 2.27 9.09
N ASN A 54 8.08 1.26 9.80
CA ASN A 54 8.84 0.36 10.65
C ASN A 54 9.00 -1.02 9.99
N LYS A 55 10.21 -1.34 9.56
CA LYS A 55 10.52 -2.63 8.93
C LYS A 55 10.24 -3.83 9.85
N ASN A 56 10.29 -3.67 11.17
CA ASN A 56 9.99 -4.74 12.11
C ASN A 56 8.50 -5.11 12.14
N ASN A 57 7.63 -4.24 11.62
CA ASN A 57 6.21 -4.51 11.48
C ASN A 57 5.88 -5.24 10.16
N THR A 58 6.89 -5.59 9.37
CA THR A 58 6.73 -6.20 8.05
C THR A 58 7.00 -7.70 8.10
N VAL A 59 6.09 -8.50 7.54
CA VAL A 59 6.30 -9.93 7.30
C VAL A 59 6.20 -10.19 5.80
N SER A 60 7.31 -10.65 5.21
CA SER A 60 7.39 -11.02 3.79
C SER A 60 7.24 -12.53 3.62
N HIS A 61 6.64 -12.94 2.50
CA HIS A 61 6.40 -14.35 2.15
C HIS A 61 7.15 -14.73 0.85
N PRO A 62 8.48 -14.87 0.89
CA PRO A 62 9.29 -15.13 -0.30
C PRO A 62 8.97 -16.47 -0.99
N GLU A 63 8.31 -17.38 -0.28
CA GLU A 63 7.90 -18.71 -0.72
C GLU A 63 6.59 -18.75 -1.52
N TYR A 64 5.83 -17.64 -1.56
CA TYR A 64 4.58 -17.60 -2.30
C TYR A 64 4.79 -17.64 -3.83
N GLU A 65 3.70 -17.77 -4.57
CA GLU A 65 3.74 -17.64 -6.03
C GLU A 65 4.18 -16.22 -6.43
N PRO A 66 4.81 -16.04 -7.61
CA PRO A 66 5.30 -14.74 -8.08
C PRO A 66 4.23 -13.64 -8.05
N GLN A 67 3.00 -13.94 -8.46
CA GLN A 67 1.91 -12.95 -8.48
C GLN A 67 1.48 -12.46 -7.09
N PHE A 68 1.91 -13.15 -6.03
CA PHE A 68 1.64 -12.81 -4.62
C PHE A 68 2.92 -12.36 -3.90
N GLY A 69 3.94 -11.92 -4.64
CA GLY A 69 5.15 -11.33 -4.07
C GLY A 69 6.25 -12.32 -3.68
N GLY A 70 6.10 -13.61 -3.97
CA GLY A 70 7.15 -14.58 -3.73
C GLY A 70 8.33 -14.43 -4.70
N ILE A 71 9.54 -14.68 -4.19
CA ILE A 71 10.81 -14.35 -4.87
C ILE A 71 11.71 -15.56 -5.10
N TYR A 72 11.34 -16.76 -4.62
CA TYR A 72 12.17 -17.96 -4.79
C TYR A 72 12.43 -18.38 -6.24
N HIS A 73 11.56 -17.95 -7.17
CA HIS A 73 11.76 -18.15 -8.60
C HIS A 73 12.89 -17.27 -9.19
N LEU A 74 13.34 -16.23 -8.48
CA LEU A 74 14.40 -15.33 -8.92
C LEU A 74 15.79 -15.86 -8.56
N SER A 75 16.83 -15.32 -9.19
CA SER A 75 18.22 -15.61 -8.81
C SER A 75 18.52 -15.14 -7.38
N GLN A 76 19.46 -15.80 -6.69
CA GLN A 76 19.84 -15.42 -5.33
C GLN A 76 20.29 -13.95 -5.22
N ALA A 77 20.98 -13.43 -6.23
CA ALA A 77 21.38 -12.03 -6.29
C ALA A 77 20.16 -11.09 -6.34
N ALA A 78 19.17 -11.39 -7.16
CA ALA A 78 17.94 -10.61 -7.24
C ALA A 78 17.12 -10.70 -5.95
N GLN A 79 17.05 -11.87 -5.33
CA GLN A 79 16.40 -12.04 -4.03
C GLN A 79 17.05 -11.15 -2.96
N GLN A 80 18.39 -11.14 -2.86
CA GLN A 80 19.09 -10.29 -1.89
C GLN A 80 18.88 -8.80 -2.16
N GLN A 81 18.86 -8.37 -3.43
CA GLN A 81 18.56 -7.00 -3.79
C GLN A 81 17.15 -6.57 -3.33
N LEU A 82 16.15 -7.46 -3.46
CA LEU A 82 14.78 -7.20 -3.01
C LEU A 82 14.68 -7.12 -1.48
N LEU A 83 15.29 -8.05 -0.76
CA LEU A 83 15.30 -8.09 0.72
C LEU A 83 15.96 -6.84 1.35
N GLN A 84 16.95 -6.29 0.66
CA GLN A 84 17.66 -5.08 1.06
C GLN A 84 16.99 -3.79 0.59
N SER A 85 15.97 -3.89 -0.27
CA SER A 85 15.36 -2.69 -0.84
C SER A 85 14.43 -1.97 0.13
N GLU A 86 14.59 -0.65 0.22
CA GLU A 86 13.86 0.18 1.19
C GLU A 86 12.59 0.79 0.60
N GLN A 87 12.59 1.08 -0.71
CA GLN A 87 11.48 1.72 -1.37
C GLN A 87 11.32 1.26 -2.82
N VAL A 88 10.08 1.13 -3.27
CA VAL A 88 9.72 0.82 -4.66
C VAL A 88 9.73 2.11 -5.49
N PRO A 89 10.55 2.21 -6.54
CA PRO A 89 10.51 3.35 -7.44
C PRO A 89 9.20 3.38 -8.23
N LEU A 90 8.87 4.54 -8.80
CA LEU A 90 7.75 4.66 -9.71
C LEU A 90 7.96 3.70 -10.89
N HIS A 91 6.90 2.99 -11.26
CA HIS A 91 6.92 2.00 -12.33
C HIS A 91 5.56 2.00 -13.05
N LEU A 92 5.52 1.45 -14.26
CA LEU A 92 4.33 1.47 -15.10
C LEU A 92 3.43 0.25 -14.91
N CYS A 93 4.01 -0.92 -14.64
CA CYS A 93 3.27 -2.19 -14.61
C CYS A 93 3.33 -2.87 -13.24
N CYS A 94 2.17 -3.37 -12.79
CA CYS A 94 2.00 -4.06 -11.51
C CYS A 94 2.73 -5.41 -11.44
N ASP A 95 3.26 -5.92 -12.54
CA ASP A 95 3.99 -7.19 -12.60
C ASP A 95 5.47 -7.04 -12.16
N ASN A 96 5.87 -5.85 -11.73
CA ASN A 96 7.22 -5.59 -11.25
C ASN A 96 7.51 -6.42 -9.98
N PRO A 97 8.53 -7.30 -9.97
CA PRO A 97 8.79 -8.17 -8.82
C PRO A 97 9.07 -7.42 -7.52
N LYS A 98 9.68 -6.24 -7.59
CA LYS A 98 9.92 -5.39 -6.42
C LYS A 98 8.62 -4.81 -5.89
N TRP A 99 7.74 -4.34 -6.77
CA TRP A 99 6.41 -3.91 -6.35
C TRP A 99 5.63 -5.04 -5.69
N LEU A 100 5.56 -6.21 -6.34
CA LEU A 100 4.86 -7.39 -5.82
C LEU A 100 5.40 -7.82 -4.45
N PHE A 101 6.73 -7.87 -4.31
CA PHE A 101 7.39 -8.20 -3.04
C PHE A 101 7.03 -7.23 -1.90
N HIS A 102 6.80 -5.94 -2.18
CA HIS A 102 6.45 -4.96 -1.16
C HIS A 102 4.93 -4.87 -0.91
N ILE A 103 4.09 -4.93 -1.94
CA ILE A 103 2.65 -4.71 -1.79
C ILE A 103 1.91 -5.90 -1.14
N TYR A 104 2.45 -7.11 -1.27
CA TYR A 104 1.88 -8.34 -0.68
C TYR A 104 2.47 -8.70 0.69
N GLN A 105 3.22 -7.78 1.32
CA GLN A 105 3.70 -7.97 2.68
C GLN A 105 2.54 -7.88 3.67
N ASP A 106 2.54 -8.76 4.66
CA ASP A 106 1.71 -8.55 5.84
C ASP A 106 2.33 -7.43 6.67
N THR A 107 1.46 -6.63 7.30
CA THR A 107 1.88 -5.45 8.07
C THR A 107 1.16 -5.43 9.42
N ALA A 108 1.93 -5.40 10.50
CA ALA A 108 1.42 -5.10 11.83
C ALA A 108 1.21 -3.58 11.95
N VAL A 109 -0.04 -3.15 12.11
CA VAL A 109 -0.36 -1.73 12.29
C VAL A 109 -0.03 -1.31 13.72
N ASP A 110 0.74 -0.24 13.87
CA ASP A 110 1.12 0.31 15.18
C ASP A 110 0.39 1.62 15.50
N THR A 111 0.71 2.22 16.64
CA THR A 111 0.05 3.44 17.13
C THR A 111 0.28 4.68 16.27
N SER A 112 1.18 4.64 15.28
CA SER A 112 1.37 5.77 14.34
C SER A 112 0.14 6.05 13.49
N ILE A 113 -0.82 5.11 13.41
CA ILE A 113 -2.10 5.31 12.72
C ILE A 113 -3.07 6.21 13.50
N VAL A 114 -2.93 6.32 14.83
CA VAL A 114 -3.89 6.98 15.72
C VAL A 114 -4.12 8.45 15.37
N PRO A 115 -3.09 9.29 15.13
CA PRO A 115 -3.31 10.69 14.76
C PRO A 115 -4.14 10.85 13.47
N LEU A 116 -4.03 9.91 12.53
CA LEU A 116 -4.80 9.94 11.29
C LEU A 116 -6.27 9.63 11.55
N LEU A 117 -6.56 8.66 12.42
CA LEU A 117 -7.92 8.31 12.81
C LEU A 117 -8.63 9.47 13.52
N VAL A 118 -7.93 10.19 14.40
CA VAL A 118 -8.48 11.37 15.11
C VAL A 118 -8.75 12.53 14.15
N ASN A 119 -7.91 12.72 13.12
CA ASN A 119 -8.10 13.79 12.15
C ASN A 119 -9.15 13.48 11.07
N LEU A 120 -9.56 12.21 10.95
CA LEU A 120 -10.59 11.75 10.02
C LEU A 120 -11.99 11.66 10.66
N SER A 121 -12.09 11.72 11.99
CA SER A 121 -13.34 11.72 12.77
C SER A 121 -13.89 13.12 12.99
#